data_AF-A0A538I494-F1
#
_entry.id   AF-A0A538I494-F1
#
_cell.length_a   1.000
_cell.length_b   1.000
_cell.length_c   1.000
_cell.angle_alpha   90.00
_cell.angle_beta   90.00
_cell.angle_gamma   90.00
#
_symmetry.space_group_name_H-M   'P 1'
#
loop_
_entity.id
_entity.type
_entity.pdbx_description
1 polymer ?
#
loop_
_entity_poly.entity_id
_entity_poly.type
_entity_poly.pdbx_seq_one_letter_code
_entity_poly.pdbx_strand_id
1 'polypeptide(L)' 'MDEATAVLDRLARIELLDAAGAPPGALLGELRVLLAEAEAWSRLEGGERSARAVERLRRALAREMITV' A
#
# COMPACT_ATOMS: atom_id res chain seq x y z
N MET A 1 -1.57 -18.62 2.29
CA MET A 1 -2.52 -17.73 1.59
C MET A 1 -1.72 -17.11 0.48
N ASP A 2 -2.18 -17.17 -0.77
CA ASP A 2 -1.46 -16.59 -1.90
C ASP A 2 -1.31 -15.09 -1.68
N GLU A 3 -0.08 -14.61 -1.74
CA GLU A 3 0.31 -13.20 -1.67
C GLU A 3 -0.55 -12.34 -2.62
N ALA A 4 -0.89 -12.86 -3.80
CA ALA A 4 -1.78 -12.19 -4.74
C ALA A 4 -3.21 -12.02 -4.19
N THR A 5 -3.75 -13.04 -3.51
CA THR A 5 -5.08 -12.97 -2.87
C THR A 5 -5.10 -11.94 -1.73
N ALA A 6 -4.05 -11.90 -0.92
CA ALA A 6 -3.96 -10.94 0.19
C ALA A 6 -3.93 -9.47 -0.29
N VAL A 7 -3.33 -9.21 -1.46
CA VAL A 7 -3.37 -7.89 -2.13
C VAL A 7 -4.77 -7.58 -2.63
N LEU A 8 -5.41 -8.52 -3.34
CA LEU A 8 -6.74 -8.31 -3.90
C LEU A 8 -7.79 -8.01 -2.81
N ASP A 9 -7.74 -8.75 -1.70
CA ASP A 9 -8.61 -8.51 -0.55
C ASP A 9 -8.38 -7.11 0.06
N ARG A 10 -7.13 -6.63 0.06
CA ARG A 10 -6.80 -5.28 0.55
C ARG A 10 -7.35 -4.20 -0.37
N LEU A 11 -7.17 -4.38 -1.67
CA LEU A 11 -7.66 -3.43 -2.68
C LEU A 11 -9.19 -3.33 -2.61
N ALA A 12 -9.88 -4.46 -2.52
CA ALA A 12 -11.34 -4.48 -2.33
C ALA A 12 -11.76 -3.73 -1.05
N ARG A 13 -10.99 -3.85 0.04
CA ARG A 13 -11.27 -3.08 1.27
C ARG A 13 -11.06 -1.59 1.10
N ILE A 14 -10.00 -1.17 0.39
CA ILE A 14 -9.76 0.24 0.08
C ILE A 14 -10.91 0.81 -0.74
N GLU A 15 -11.36 0.09 -1.77
CA GLU A 15 -12.50 0.48 -2.60
C GLU A 15 -13.79 0.62 -1.79
N LEU A 16 -14.04 -0.29 -0.84
CA LEU A 16 -15.18 -0.20 0.07
C LEU A 16 -15.09 1.00 1.01
N LEU A 17 -13.91 1.32 1.54
CA LEU A 17 -13.70 2.49 2.40
C LEU A 17 -13.90 3.79 1.61
N ASP A 18 -13.39 3.86 0.38
CA ASP A 18 -13.56 5.01 -0.49
C ASP A 18 -15.03 5.22 -0.85
N ALA A 19 -15.73 4.16 -1.27
CA ALA A 19 -17.16 4.19 -1.56
C ALA A 19 -18.03 4.59 -0.35
N ALA A 20 -17.58 4.23 0.86
CA ALA A 20 -18.24 4.62 2.12
C ALA A 20 -17.94 6.06 2.55
N GLY A 21 -17.11 6.81 1.83
CA GLY A 21 -16.66 8.14 2.22
C GLY A 21 -15.86 8.13 3.53
N ALA A 22 -15.12 7.05 3.78
CA ALA A 22 -14.31 6.91 4.97
C ALA A 22 -13.27 8.04 5.06
N PRO A 23 -12.89 8.47 6.28
CA PRO A 23 -11.92 9.54 6.44
C PRO A 23 -10.59 9.15 5.75
N PRO A 24 -9.86 10.11 5.16
CA PRO A 24 -8.61 9.85 4.44
C PRO A 24 -7.59 9.01 5.24
N GLY A 25 -7.57 9.17 6.57
CA GLY A 25 -6.73 8.38 7.46
C GLY A 25 -7.00 6.87 7.42
N ALA A 26 -8.23 6.44 7.16
CA ALA A 26 -8.61 5.04 7.04
C ALA A 26 -8.05 4.42 5.74
N LEU A 27 -8.20 5.11 4.61
CA LEU A 27 -7.62 4.67 3.33
C LEU A 27 -6.09 4.65 3.39
N LEU A 28 -5.48 5.70 3.97
CA LEU A 28 -4.04 5.77 4.19
C LEU A 28 -3.54 4.64 5.09
N GLY A 29 -4.34 4.19 6.06
CA GLY A 29 -4.05 3.03 6.89
C GLY A 29 -3.85 1.77 6.05
N GLU A 30 -4.84 1.44 5.20
CA GLU A 30 -4.78 0.26 4.33
C GLU A 30 -3.63 0.36 3.31
N LEU A 31 -3.41 1.53 2.71
CA LEU A 31 -2.29 1.77 1.78
C LEU A 31 -0.92 1.57 2.45
N ARG A 32 -0.76 1.94 3.72
CA ARG A 32 0.48 1.70 4.48
C ARG A 32 0.76 0.22 4.66
N VAL A 33 -0.27 -0.57 4.96
CA VAL A 33 -0.08 -2.02 5.14
C VAL A 33 0.29 -2.68 3.81
N LEU A 34 -0.38 -2.29 2.71
CA LEU A 34 -0.05 -2.79 1.38
C LEU A 34 1.40 -2.44 0.98
N LEU A 35 1.88 -1.24 1.32
CA LEU A 35 3.26 -0.84 1.07
C LEU A 35 4.26 -1.69 1.89
N ALA A 36 3.95 -1.98 3.16
CA ALA A 36 4.80 -2.81 4.00
C ALA A 36 4.90 -4.26 3.47
N GLU A 37 3.81 -4.81 2.93
CA GLU A 37 3.79 -6.12 2.29
C GLU A 37 4.62 -6.13 1.01
N ALA A 38 4.48 -5.10 0.16
CA ALA A 38 5.30 -4.93 -1.03
C ALA A 38 6.80 -4.77 -0.70
N GLU A 39 7.14 -4.07 0.39
CA GLU A 39 8.50 -3.98 0.91
C GLU A 39 9.07 -5.36 1.28
N ALA A 40 8.29 -6.18 1.98
CA ALA A 40 8.70 -7.51 2.39
C ALA A 40 8.99 -8.40 1.18
N TRP A 41 8.10 -8.43 0.18
CA TRP A 41 8.30 -9.23 -1.03
C TRP A 41 9.43 -8.71 -1.90
N SER A 42 9.58 -7.38 -2.01
CA SER A 42 10.70 -6.80 -2.75
C SER A 42 12.06 -7.22 -2.17
N ARG A 43 12.17 -7.39 -0.86
CA ARG A 43 13.41 -7.84 -0.20
C ARG A 43 13.68 -9.32 -0.42
N LEU A 44 12.62 -10.12 -0.56
CA LEU A 44 12.73 -11.57 -0.75
C LEU A 44 13.00 -11.94 -2.21
N GLU A 45 12.34 -11.27 -3.17
CA GLU A 45 12.27 -11.74 -4.57
C GLU A 45 12.47 -10.64 -5.63
N GLY A 46 12.34 -9.36 -5.26
CA GLY A 46 12.06 -8.29 -6.25
C GLY A 46 13.26 -7.62 -6.92
N GLY A 47 14.48 -7.88 -6.45
CA GLY A 47 15.69 -7.23 -6.94
C GLY A 47 15.61 -5.69 -6.94
N GLU A 48 16.55 -5.05 -7.62
CA GLU A 48 16.74 -3.59 -7.58
C GLU A 48 15.54 -2.81 -8.18
N ARG A 49 14.82 -3.36 -9.16
CA ARG A 49 13.68 -2.69 -9.80
C ARG A 49 12.47 -2.62 -8.86
N SER A 50 12.19 -3.69 -8.12
CA SER A 50 11.10 -3.71 -7.14
C SER A 50 11.41 -2.77 -5.97
N ALA A 51 12.66 -2.78 -5.48
CA ALA A 51 13.08 -1.89 -4.40
C ALA A 51 12.88 -0.41 -4.75
N ARG A 52 13.19 -0.02 -5.98
CA ARG A 52 12.94 1.35 -6.48
C ARG A 52 11.47 1.71 -6.61
N ALA A 53 10.61 0.77 -6.99
CA ALA A 53 9.17 1.01 -7.08
C ALA A 53 8.57 1.25 -5.68
N VAL A 54 8.97 0.43 -4.72
CA VAL A 54 8.58 0.55 -3.31
C VAL A 54 9.05 1.86 -2.68
N GLU A 55 10.29 2.28 -2.94
CA GLU A 55 10.81 3.56 -2.44
C GLU A 55 10.02 4.77 -2.99
N ARG A 56 9.57 4.71 -4.26
CA ARG A 56 8.70 5.76 -4.82
C ARG A 56 7.35 5.82 -4.11
N LEU A 57 6.75 4.67 -3.82
CA LEU A 57 5.49 4.58 -3.07
C LEU A 57 5.64 5.15 -1.65
N ARG A 58 6.74 4.83 -0.95
CA ARG A 58 7.05 5.42 0.36
C ARG A 58 7.09 6.94 0.31
N ARG A 59 7.77 7.52 -0.69
CA ARG A 59 7.85 8.98 -0.83
C ARG A 59 6.49 9.62 -1.12
N ALA A 60 5.68 8.99 -1.97
CA ALA A 60 4.33 9.47 -2.26
C ALA A 60 3.46 9.47 -0.99
N LEU A 61 3.48 8.36 -0.24
CA LEU A 61 2.69 8.22 0.98
C LEU A 61 3.15 9.17 2.09
N ALA A 62 4.46 9.40 2.22
CA ALA A 62 5.02 10.37 3.16
C ALA A 62 4.64 11.82 2.80
N ARG A 63 4.47 12.12 1.51
CA ARG A 63 4.03 13.45 1.05
C ARG A 63 2.57 13.71 1.39
N GLU A 64 1.70 12.72 1.22
CA GLU A 64 0.27 12.82 1.61
C GLU A 64 0.09 13.01 3.12
N MET A 65 1.02 12.52 3.95
CA MET A 65 1.01 12.78 5.40
C MET A 65 1.32 14.23 5.80
N ILE A 66 1.93 15.02 4.91
CA ILE A 66 2.26 16.43 5.19
C ILE A 66 1.06 17.33 4.84
N THR A 67 0.09 16.83 4.07
CA THR A 67 -1.04 17.59 3.53
C THR A 67 -2.38 17.29 4.18
N VAL A 68 -2.47 16.32 5.11
CA VAL A 68 -3.67 15.95 5.90
C VAL A 68 -3.59 16.48 7.32
#